data_AF-A0A8R1WAG7-F1
#
_entry.id   AF-A0A8R1WAG7-F1
#
_cell.length_a   1.000
_cell.length_b   1.000
_cell.length_c   1.000
_cell.angle_alpha   90.00
_cell.angle_beta   90.00
_cell.angle_gamma   90.00
#
_symmetry.space_group_name_H-M   'P 1'
#
loop_
_entity.id
_entity.type
_entity.pdbx_description
1 polymer ?
#
loop_
_entity_poly.entity_id
_entity_poly.type
_entity_poly.pdbx_seq_one_letter_code
_entity_poly.pdbx_strand_id
1 'polypeptide(L)'
;MSDETTCGYCPAGYLHCITSRTCIPARSRCDGVVDCPGEADERNCLLISSTGRSVDQMLPLATVDAYPTEGFVFFVEQGMSGKLCAANFQTDIPNEKMTVALQTIATSLCRTLNYHNLTSVEIVDDEDLPTSTSGGSPSERYAHVVDPFASEITFNLGTCPSKKVLRVACDDAVCGVQTNRRQKHGIDGLNKMASHGDWPWHAILYKSGTHVCDGSLISSEWLLTSASCFQG
;
A
#
# COMPACT_ATOMS: atom_id res chain seq x y z
N MET A 1 3.37 -17.69 13.13
CA MET A 1 2.11 -17.86 12.39
C MET A 1 1.29 -16.64 12.72
N SER A 2 1.26 -15.63 11.83
CA SER A 2 0.35 -14.50 12.01
C SER A 2 -1.02 -14.96 11.53
N ASP A 3 -1.91 -15.10 12.50
CA ASP A 3 -3.33 -15.44 12.40
C ASP A 3 -4.15 -14.43 11.57
N GLU A 4 -3.55 -13.29 11.21
CA GLU A 4 -4.12 -12.26 10.35
C GLU A 4 -4.17 -12.60 8.85
N THR A 5 -3.53 -13.70 8.42
CA THR A 5 -3.41 -14.06 6.99
C THR A 5 -4.50 -15.02 6.50
N THR A 6 -5.26 -15.62 7.41
CA THR A 6 -6.30 -16.61 7.11
C THR A 6 -7.55 -16.43 7.98
N CYS A 7 -7.95 -15.19 8.21
CA CYS A 7 -9.25 -14.90 8.81
C CYS A 7 -10.36 -15.11 7.78
N GLY A 8 -11.02 -16.28 7.82
CA GLY A 8 -12.15 -16.65 6.97
C GLY A 8 -13.46 -15.89 7.27
N TYR A 9 -13.41 -14.56 7.31
CA TYR A 9 -14.58 -13.72 7.61
C TYR A 9 -15.39 -13.32 6.39
N CYS A 10 -14.75 -13.12 5.23
CA CYS A 10 -15.42 -12.64 4.03
C CYS A 10 -15.50 -13.72 2.94
N PRO A 11 -16.63 -13.84 2.22
CA PRO A 11 -16.75 -14.74 1.08
C PRO A 11 -15.81 -14.31 -0.07
N ALA A 12 -15.53 -15.22 -1.01
CA ALA A 12 -14.71 -14.92 -2.16
C ALA A 12 -15.25 -13.69 -2.94
N GLY A 13 -14.35 -12.79 -3.35
CA GLY A 13 -14.71 -11.54 -4.02
C GLY A 13 -15.11 -10.39 -3.07
N TYR A 14 -14.96 -10.57 -1.76
CA TYR A 14 -15.15 -9.53 -0.75
C TYR A 14 -13.85 -9.26 0.01
N LEU A 15 -13.68 -8.01 0.44
CA LEU A 15 -12.57 -7.51 1.24
C LEU A 15 -13.04 -7.22 2.66
N HIS A 16 -12.20 -7.55 3.64
CA HIS A 16 -12.45 -7.26 5.04
C HIS A 16 -11.89 -5.88 5.41
N CYS A 17 -12.73 -5.00 5.94
CA CYS A 17 -12.30 -3.68 6.44
C CYS A 17 -11.40 -3.83 7.69
N ILE A 18 -10.20 -3.25 7.70
CA ILE A 18 -9.19 -3.44 8.78
C ILE A 18 -9.73 -3.10 10.19
N THR A 19 -10.58 -2.09 10.30
CA THR A 19 -11.04 -1.51 11.57
C THR A 19 -12.36 -2.08 12.07
N SER A 20 -13.02 -2.95 11.30
CA SER A 20 -14.37 -3.44 11.58
C SER A 20 -14.54 -4.88 11.11
N ARG A 21 -15.67 -5.51 11.43
CA ARG A 21 -16.01 -6.84 10.89
C ARG A 21 -16.82 -6.75 9.60
N THR A 22 -16.75 -5.60 8.91
CA THR A 22 -17.50 -5.34 7.69
C THR A 22 -16.77 -5.92 6.50
N CYS A 23 -17.50 -6.64 5.65
CA CYS A 23 -17.03 -7.10 4.36
C CYS A 23 -17.63 -6.22 3.26
N ILE A 24 -16.78 -5.68 2.40
CA ILE A 24 -17.19 -4.89 1.23
C ILE A 24 -16.84 -5.66 -0.05
N PRO A 25 -17.55 -5.46 -1.17
CA PRO A 25 -17.15 -6.04 -2.45
C PRO A 25 -15.71 -5.65 -2.82
N ALA A 26 -14.96 -6.53 -3.48
CA ALA A 26 -13.58 -6.20 -3.90
C ALA A 26 -13.51 -4.95 -4.78
N ARG A 27 -14.55 -4.72 -5.59
CA ARG A 27 -14.69 -3.52 -6.44
C ARG A 27 -14.87 -2.21 -5.67
N SER A 28 -15.19 -2.26 -4.39
CA SER A 28 -15.31 -1.07 -3.53
C SER A 28 -13.97 -0.54 -3.06
N ARG A 29 -12.85 -1.20 -3.40
CA ARG A 29 -11.53 -0.67 -3.09
C ARG A 29 -11.19 0.42 -4.10
N CYS A 30 -10.95 1.64 -3.62
CA CYS A 30 -10.56 2.79 -4.42
C CYS A 30 -11.59 3.10 -5.51
N ASP A 31 -12.87 3.15 -5.14
CA ASP A 31 -13.97 3.50 -6.03
C ASP A 31 -14.50 4.93 -5.82
N GLY A 32 -13.87 5.69 -4.91
CA GLY A 32 -14.24 7.04 -4.53
C GLY A 32 -15.36 7.11 -3.50
N VAL A 33 -15.86 5.97 -3.02
CA VAL A 33 -16.92 5.86 -2.02
C VAL A 33 -16.37 5.24 -0.74
N VAL A 34 -16.65 5.88 0.39
CA VAL A 34 -16.25 5.36 1.71
C VAL A 34 -17.23 4.26 2.12
N ASP A 35 -16.89 3.02 1.85
CA ASP A 35 -17.62 1.83 2.28
C ASP A 35 -17.06 1.25 3.60
N CYS A 36 -15.74 1.35 3.82
CA CYS A 36 -15.13 0.92 5.08
C CYS A 36 -15.16 2.01 6.16
N PRO A 37 -15.46 1.66 7.42
CA PRO A 37 -15.28 2.58 8.55
C PRO A 37 -13.84 3.10 8.65
N GLY A 38 -13.69 4.42 8.63
CA GLY A 38 -12.37 5.05 8.64
C GLY A 38 -11.73 5.18 7.25
N GLU A 39 -12.47 4.95 6.17
CA GLU A 39 -12.00 5.16 4.78
C GLU A 39 -10.82 4.26 4.42
N ALA A 40 -10.78 3.04 4.97
CA ALA A 40 -9.65 2.12 4.78
C ALA A 40 -9.56 1.61 3.33
N ASP A 41 -10.71 1.49 2.67
CA ASP A 41 -10.89 1.14 1.27
C ASP A 41 -10.44 2.23 0.29
N GLU A 42 -10.54 3.49 0.70
CA GLU A 42 -10.14 4.67 -0.09
C GLU A 42 -8.74 5.20 0.27
N ARG A 43 -7.94 4.38 0.96
CA ARG A 43 -6.55 4.68 1.32
C ARG A 43 -5.58 3.80 0.52
N ASN A 44 -4.38 4.34 0.28
CA ASN A 44 -3.28 3.61 -0.38
C ASN A 44 -3.67 3.02 -1.74
N CYS A 45 -4.49 3.76 -2.51
CA CYS A 45 -4.85 3.42 -3.90
C CYS A 45 -3.67 3.53 -4.85
N LEU A 46 -2.61 4.21 -4.43
CA LEU A 46 -1.29 4.16 -5.05
C LEU A 46 -0.33 3.53 -4.03
N LEU A 47 0.38 2.49 -4.42
CA LEU A 47 1.23 1.70 -3.53
C LEU A 47 2.52 1.24 -4.21
N ILE A 48 3.50 0.84 -3.38
CA ILE A 48 4.75 0.22 -3.83
C ILE A 48 4.67 -1.27 -3.50
N SER A 49 5.08 -2.12 -4.44
CA SER A 49 5.29 -3.56 -4.17
C SER A 49 6.66 -3.99 -4.65
N SER A 50 7.37 -4.74 -3.80
CA SER A 50 8.65 -5.34 -4.18
C SER A 50 8.47 -6.43 -5.25
N THR A 51 7.28 -7.04 -5.29
CA THR A 51 6.90 -8.03 -6.30
C THR A 51 6.31 -7.33 -7.53
N GLY A 52 6.74 -7.70 -8.73
CA GLY A 52 6.11 -7.18 -9.95
C GLY A 52 4.89 -7.99 -10.41
N ARG A 53 4.16 -8.64 -9.49
CA ARG A 53 2.90 -9.34 -9.80
C ARG A 53 1.70 -8.43 -9.49
N SER A 54 0.58 -8.65 -10.18
CA SER A 54 -0.68 -7.96 -9.85
C SER A 54 -1.06 -8.25 -8.39
N VAL A 55 -1.45 -7.19 -7.68
CA VAL A 55 -1.78 -7.21 -6.26
C VAL A 55 -3.21 -7.75 -6.03
N ASP A 56 -3.99 -7.92 -7.10
CA ASP A 56 -5.40 -8.36 -7.07
C ASP A 56 -5.56 -9.77 -6.51
N GLN A 57 -4.55 -10.62 -6.67
CA GLN A 57 -4.56 -12.01 -6.19
C GLN A 57 -4.05 -12.14 -4.75
N MET A 58 -3.52 -11.08 -4.14
CA MET A 58 -2.70 -11.22 -2.93
C MET A 58 -3.28 -10.66 -1.64
N LEU A 59 -4.47 -10.02 -1.58
CA LEU A 59 -4.78 -9.21 -0.39
C LEU A 59 -6.24 -9.04 0.08
N PRO A 60 -6.57 -9.36 1.36
CA PRO A 60 -7.30 -8.44 2.24
C PRO A 60 -6.50 -7.15 2.46
N LEU A 61 -7.10 -6.04 2.90
CA LEU A 61 -6.53 -4.67 2.96
C LEU A 61 -5.15 -4.46 3.70
N ALA A 62 -4.40 -5.50 4.09
CA ALA A 62 -3.32 -5.41 5.10
C ALA A 62 -1.97 -6.16 4.87
N THR A 63 -1.74 -7.00 3.84
CA THR A 63 -0.59 -7.94 3.85
C THR A 63 0.19 -8.19 2.53
N VAL A 64 0.80 -7.20 1.87
CA VAL A 64 1.86 -7.48 0.88
C VAL A 64 2.97 -6.49 1.15
N ASP A 65 4.06 -7.03 1.69
CA ASP A 65 5.27 -6.33 2.13
C ASP A 65 4.97 -5.20 3.10
N ALA A 66 5.17 -5.43 4.39
CA ALA A 66 4.99 -4.39 5.39
C ALA A 66 6.06 -3.30 5.16
N TYR A 67 5.71 -2.30 4.36
CA TYR A 67 6.48 -1.11 4.04
C TYR A 67 7.72 -1.36 3.15
N PRO A 68 7.58 -1.84 1.90
CA PRO A 68 8.71 -1.91 0.98
C PRO A 68 9.27 -0.51 0.74
N THR A 69 10.52 -0.30 1.13
CA THR A 69 11.23 0.95 0.83
C THR A 69 11.53 1.07 -0.66
N GLU A 70 11.45 -0.01 -1.44
CA GLU A 70 11.60 0.02 -2.88
C GLU A 70 10.69 -0.98 -3.60
N GLY A 71 10.29 -0.65 -4.84
CA GLY A 71 9.48 -1.53 -5.65
C GLY A 71 8.80 -0.86 -6.84
N PHE A 72 7.93 -1.62 -7.51
CA PHE A 72 7.11 -1.13 -8.61
C PHE A 72 5.90 -0.36 -8.08
N VAL A 73 5.53 0.70 -8.80
CA VAL A 73 4.35 1.50 -8.45
C VAL A 73 3.10 0.85 -9.04
N PHE A 74 2.12 0.57 -8.18
CA PHE A 74 0.81 0.07 -8.56
C PHE A 74 -0.26 1.10 -8.23
N PHE A 75 -1.21 1.23 -9.14
CA PHE A 75 -2.45 1.95 -8.93
C PHE A 75 -3.60 0.96 -8.81
N VAL A 76 -4.53 1.23 -7.91
CA VAL A 76 -5.72 0.44 -7.64
C VAL A 76 -6.95 1.32 -7.83
N GLU A 77 -7.89 0.83 -8.61
CA GLU A 77 -9.18 1.48 -8.85
C GLU A 77 -10.26 0.43 -9.06
N GLN A 78 -11.39 0.62 -8.37
CA GLN A 78 -12.51 -0.31 -8.38
C GLN A 78 -12.09 -1.78 -8.18
N GLY A 79 -11.15 -2.01 -7.26
CA GLY A 79 -10.62 -3.34 -6.94
C GLY A 79 -9.67 -3.96 -7.98
N MET A 80 -9.37 -3.27 -9.07
CA MET A 80 -8.42 -3.72 -10.09
C MET A 80 -7.10 -2.98 -9.92
N SER A 81 -5.97 -3.67 -10.11
CA SER A 81 -4.64 -3.07 -9.99
C SER A 81 -3.83 -3.14 -11.27
N GLY A 82 -3.04 -2.10 -11.52
CA GLY A 82 -2.12 -2.03 -12.64
C GLY A 82 -0.80 -1.36 -12.27
N LYS A 83 0.30 -1.83 -12.86
CA LYS A 83 1.61 -1.17 -12.76
C LYS A 83 1.56 0.17 -13.48
N LEU A 84 2.19 1.20 -12.93
CA LEU A 84 2.22 2.51 -13.56
C LEU A 84 3.12 2.48 -14.81
N CYS A 85 2.50 2.64 -15.98
CA CYS A 85 3.17 2.65 -17.28
C CYS A 85 3.86 3.99 -17.55
N ALA A 86 5.06 3.94 -18.11
CA ALA A 86 5.84 5.13 -18.46
C ALA A 86 5.60 5.65 -19.89
N ALA A 87 4.63 5.11 -20.64
CA ALA A 87 4.46 5.39 -22.09
C ALA A 87 4.21 6.88 -22.42
N ASN A 88 3.38 7.58 -21.64
CA ASN A 88 3.06 9.00 -21.88
C ASN A 88 4.23 9.96 -21.59
N PHE A 89 5.33 9.47 -21.01
CA PHE A 89 6.45 10.31 -20.62
C PHE A 89 7.50 10.46 -21.74
N GLN A 90 7.55 9.57 -22.73
CA GLN A 90 8.64 9.53 -23.73
C GLN A 90 8.34 10.25 -25.05
N THR A 91 7.08 10.51 -25.42
CA THR A 91 6.73 11.05 -26.75
C THR A 91 6.13 12.45 -26.73
N ASP A 92 5.48 12.87 -25.63
CA ASP A 92 4.66 14.10 -25.61
C ASP A 92 5.26 15.23 -24.74
N ILE A 93 6.33 14.96 -23.99
CA ILE A 93 6.89 15.88 -22.99
C ILE A 93 8.40 16.06 -23.24
N PRO A 94 8.93 17.30 -23.31
CA PRO A 94 10.37 17.55 -23.32
C PRO A 94 11.06 16.88 -22.12
N ASN A 95 12.20 16.22 -22.34
CA ASN A 95 12.88 15.38 -21.32
C ASN A 95 13.03 16.05 -19.94
N GLU A 96 13.28 17.35 -19.88
CA GLU A 96 13.41 18.08 -18.60
C GLU A 96 12.10 18.13 -17.80
N LYS A 97 10.96 18.34 -18.48
CA LYS A 97 9.63 18.37 -17.83
C LYS A 97 9.19 16.96 -17.41
N MET A 98 9.61 15.93 -18.14
CA MET A 98 9.38 14.53 -17.78
C MET A 98 10.04 14.19 -16.44
N THR A 99 11.32 14.51 -16.28
CA THR A 99 12.07 14.20 -15.05
C THR A 99 11.44 14.88 -13.83
N VAL A 100 10.98 16.13 -13.97
CA VAL A 100 10.28 16.85 -12.91
C VAL A 100 8.95 16.19 -12.56
N ALA A 101 8.16 15.77 -13.55
CA ALA A 101 6.89 15.08 -13.32
C ALA A 101 7.09 13.75 -12.57
N LEU A 102 8.06 12.93 -12.99
CA LEU A 102 8.38 11.65 -12.33
C LEU A 102 8.82 11.85 -10.88
N GLN A 103 9.71 12.82 -10.63
CA GLN A 103 10.13 13.16 -9.27
C GLN A 103 8.96 13.64 -8.41
N THR A 104 8.04 14.42 -8.99
CA THR A 104 6.86 14.93 -8.27
C THR A 104 5.93 13.79 -7.87
N ILE A 105 5.61 12.89 -8.81
CA ILE A 105 4.77 11.71 -8.57
C ILE A 105 5.41 10.82 -7.49
N ALA A 106 6.69 10.47 -7.66
CA ALA A 106 7.38 9.58 -6.74
C ALA A 106 7.57 10.19 -5.34
N THR A 107 7.84 11.50 -5.25
CA THR A 107 7.91 12.22 -3.97
C THR A 107 6.55 12.24 -3.26
N SER A 108 5.47 12.50 -4.02
CA SER A 108 4.11 12.49 -3.48
C SER A 108 3.71 11.10 -3.01
N LEU A 109 4.08 10.06 -3.76
CA LEU A 109 3.87 8.65 -3.40
C LEU A 109 4.58 8.30 -2.09
N CYS A 110 5.89 8.54 -1.99
CA CYS A 110 6.66 8.24 -0.78
C CYS A 110 6.04 8.92 0.46
N ARG A 111 5.66 10.19 0.35
CA ARG A 111 5.01 10.92 1.46
C ARG A 111 3.64 10.36 1.82
N THR A 112 2.84 9.98 0.83
CA THR A 112 1.50 9.39 1.06
C THR A 112 1.58 8.03 1.74
N LEU A 113 2.65 7.27 1.45
CA LEU A 113 2.95 6.00 2.10
C LEU A 113 3.70 6.15 3.43
N ASN A 114 3.85 7.38 3.94
CA ASN A 114 4.55 7.72 5.19
C ASN A 114 6.06 7.41 5.18
N TYR A 115 6.76 7.63 4.08
CA TYR A 115 8.23 7.67 4.04
C TYR A 115 8.76 9.09 4.14
N HIS A 116 9.98 9.23 4.67
CA HIS A 116 10.61 10.55 4.85
C HIS A 116 10.89 11.25 3.51
N ASN A 117 11.60 10.57 2.60
CA ASN A 117 12.08 11.15 1.35
C ASN A 117 12.01 10.14 0.20
N LEU A 118 12.10 10.66 -1.03
CA LEU A 118 12.36 9.89 -2.22
C LEU A 118 13.87 9.65 -2.35
N THR A 119 14.28 8.41 -2.52
CA THR A 119 15.68 8.01 -2.75
C THR A 119 15.97 7.93 -4.24
N SER A 120 15.11 7.26 -5.01
CA SER A 120 15.25 7.17 -6.47
C SER A 120 13.92 6.93 -7.16
N VAL A 121 13.85 7.37 -8.42
CA VAL A 121 12.76 7.07 -9.34
C VAL A 121 13.36 6.73 -10.70
N GLU A 122 13.00 5.58 -11.24
CA GLU A 122 13.54 5.07 -12.49
C GLU A 122 12.46 4.37 -13.32
N ILE A 123 12.62 4.45 -14.64
CA ILE A 123 11.81 3.70 -15.59
C ILE A 123 12.58 2.42 -15.91
N VAL A 124 11.98 1.28 -15.62
CA VAL A 124 12.56 -0.04 -15.86
C VAL A 124 11.70 -0.83 -16.85
N ASP A 125 12.31 -1.76 -17.56
CA ASP A 125 11.59 -2.71 -18.39
C ASP A 125 10.87 -3.75 -17.49
N ASP A 126 9.61 -4.03 -17.81
CA ASP A 126 8.80 -5.00 -17.08
C ASP A 126 9.10 -6.42 -17.57
N GLU A 127 10.02 -7.08 -16.87
CA GLU A 127 10.43 -8.46 -17.14
C GLU A 127 9.43 -9.50 -16.58
N ASP A 128 8.47 -9.09 -15.74
CA ASP A 128 7.47 -9.99 -15.11
C ASP A 128 6.29 -10.33 -16.05
N LEU A 129 6.59 -10.60 -17.33
CA LEU A 129 5.61 -11.08 -18.28
C LEU A 129 5.13 -12.47 -17.84
N PRO A 130 3.83 -12.68 -17.52
CA PRO A 130 3.34 -14.01 -17.27
C PRO A 130 3.41 -14.79 -18.58
N THR A 131 4.21 -15.86 -18.58
CA THR A 131 4.01 -16.99 -19.49
C THR A 131 2.57 -17.48 -19.31
N SER A 132 1.71 -17.03 -20.21
CA SER A 132 0.38 -17.51 -20.55
C SER A 132 -0.08 -18.79 -19.83
N THR A 133 -0.52 -18.70 -18.57
CA THR A 133 -1.15 -19.84 -17.88
C THR A 133 -1.99 -19.39 -16.67
N SER A 134 -3.07 -18.65 -16.92
CA SER A 134 -4.31 -18.67 -16.10
C SER A 134 -5.25 -17.55 -16.54
N GLY A 135 -6.15 -17.86 -17.50
CA GLY A 135 -7.54 -17.39 -17.57
C GLY A 135 -7.94 -15.91 -17.41
N GLY A 136 -7.02 -14.94 -17.37
CA GLY A 136 -7.32 -13.51 -17.32
C GLY A 136 -6.77 -12.81 -18.57
N SER A 137 -7.58 -11.93 -19.18
CA SER A 137 -7.22 -11.24 -20.43
C SER A 137 -5.86 -10.53 -20.31
N PRO A 138 -4.98 -10.55 -21.33
CA PRO A 138 -3.61 -10.00 -21.25
C PRO A 138 -3.50 -8.47 -21.24
N SER A 139 -4.61 -7.73 -21.24
CA SER A 139 -4.66 -6.33 -21.65
C SER A 139 -4.97 -5.29 -20.55
N GLU A 140 -5.11 -5.69 -19.28
CA GLU A 140 -5.61 -4.79 -18.21
C GLU A 140 -4.74 -4.88 -16.96
N ARG A 141 -3.44 -4.58 -17.07
CA ARG A 141 -2.51 -4.64 -15.91
C ARG A 141 -1.59 -3.45 -15.77
N TYR A 142 -1.89 -2.37 -16.48
CA TYR A 142 -1.14 -1.13 -16.36
C TYR A 142 -2.08 0.03 -16.12
N ALA A 143 -1.57 1.03 -15.42
CA ALA A 143 -2.23 2.30 -15.23
C ALA A 143 -1.44 3.40 -15.97
N HIS A 144 -2.17 4.36 -16.54
CA HIS A 144 -1.58 5.52 -17.23
C HIS A 144 -1.98 6.78 -16.49
N VAL A 145 -1.02 7.69 -16.31
CA VAL A 145 -1.32 9.04 -15.82
C VAL A 145 -1.97 9.83 -16.95
N VAL A 146 -3.16 10.37 -16.70
CA VAL A 146 -3.91 11.16 -17.69
C VAL A 146 -3.25 12.52 -17.91
N ASP A 147 -2.99 13.24 -16.81
CA ASP A 147 -2.26 14.52 -16.82
C ASP A 147 -1.38 14.61 -15.57
N PRO A 148 -0.04 14.53 -15.70
CA PRO A 148 0.87 14.61 -14.56
C PRO A 148 1.00 16.04 -13.98
N PHE A 149 0.45 17.06 -14.65
CA PHE A 149 0.52 18.46 -14.22
C PHE A 149 -0.81 18.98 -13.65
N ALA A 150 -1.86 18.16 -13.66
CA ALA A 150 -3.12 18.48 -13.02
C ALA A 150 -2.96 18.61 -11.50
N SER A 151 -3.85 19.37 -10.86
CA SER A 151 -3.91 19.51 -9.39
C SER A 151 -4.26 18.20 -8.69
N GLU A 152 -4.91 17.28 -9.41
CA GLU A 152 -5.27 15.94 -8.96
C GLU A 152 -4.82 14.93 -10.01
N ILE A 153 -4.10 13.91 -9.57
CA ILE A 153 -3.56 12.88 -10.47
C ILE A 153 -4.66 11.87 -10.75
N THR A 154 -5.09 11.81 -12.01
CA THR A 154 -6.05 10.80 -12.49
C THR A 154 -5.30 9.71 -13.24
N PHE A 155 -5.75 8.47 -13.06
CA PHE A 155 -5.19 7.30 -13.71
C PHE A 155 -6.26 6.57 -14.51
N ASN A 156 -5.87 5.96 -15.62
CA ASN A 156 -6.73 5.07 -16.39
C ASN A 156 -6.06 3.71 -16.56
N LEU A 157 -6.80 2.63 -16.33
CA LEU A 157 -6.32 1.28 -16.60
C LEU A 157 -6.24 1.03 -18.12
N GLY A 158 -5.22 0.27 -18.54
CA GLY A 158 -5.01 -0.07 -19.95
C GLY A 158 -3.79 -0.94 -20.22
N THR A 159 -3.40 -1.01 -21.48
CA THR A 159 -2.21 -1.73 -21.95
C THR A 159 -0.97 -0.84 -21.93
N CYS A 160 0.23 -1.40 -21.72
CA CYS A 160 1.49 -0.67 -21.81
C CYS A 160 2.37 -1.26 -22.93
N PRO A 161 2.24 -0.78 -24.19
CA PRO A 161 3.00 -1.32 -25.31
C PRO A 161 4.52 -1.20 -25.15
N SER A 162 4.98 -0.15 -24.47
CA SER A 162 6.40 0.06 -24.16
C SER A 162 6.96 -0.97 -23.19
N LYS A 163 6.09 -1.62 -22.39
CA LYS A 163 6.47 -2.47 -21.25
C LYS A 163 7.45 -1.81 -20.28
N LYS A 164 7.40 -0.48 -20.21
CA LYS A 164 8.23 0.32 -19.30
C LYS A 164 7.40 0.79 -18.14
N VAL A 165 7.85 0.48 -16.93
CA VAL A 165 7.11 0.75 -15.70
C VAL A 165 7.94 1.57 -14.72
N LEU A 166 7.25 2.26 -13.82
CA LEU A 166 7.89 3.06 -12.79
C LEU A 166 8.33 2.20 -11.60
N ARG A 167 9.60 2.30 -11.23
CA ARG A 167 10.17 1.75 -10.01
C ARG A 167 10.64 2.91 -9.11
N VAL A 168 10.29 2.84 -7.84
CA VAL A 168 10.56 3.91 -6.85
C VAL A 168 11.25 3.29 -5.66
N ALA A 169 12.24 4.00 -5.13
CA ALA A 169 12.79 3.76 -3.80
C ALA A 169 12.56 4.99 -2.93
N CYS A 170 11.98 4.79 -1.75
CA CYS A 170 11.84 5.75 -0.68
C CYS A 170 12.90 5.50 0.40
N ASP A 171 13.08 6.48 1.27
CA ASP A 171 13.90 6.38 2.48
C ASP A 171 13.18 5.56 3.57
N ASP A 172 13.63 5.63 4.81
CA ASP A 172 12.95 4.99 5.94
C ASP A 172 11.51 5.50 6.16
N ALA A 173 10.66 4.60 6.64
CA ALA A 173 9.29 4.92 7.03
C ALA A 173 9.29 5.82 8.27
N VAL A 174 8.41 6.82 8.28
CA VAL A 174 8.19 7.70 9.43
C VAL A 174 7.57 6.88 10.56
N CYS A 175 8.26 6.83 11.70
CA CYS A 175 7.74 6.13 12.88
C CYS A 175 6.74 7.00 13.67
N GLY A 176 5.94 6.36 14.53
CA GLY A 176 5.02 7.08 15.43
C GLY A 176 3.74 7.62 14.78
N VAL A 177 3.45 7.29 13.51
CA VAL A 177 2.23 7.70 12.80
C VAL A 177 1.12 6.66 13.01
N GLN A 178 -0.07 7.10 13.41
CA GLN A 178 -1.25 6.26 13.56
C GLN A 178 -1.90 6.03 12.17
N THR A 179 -1.93 4.80 11.69
CA THR A 179 -2.36 4.48 10.31
C THR A 179 -3.86 4.73 10.07
N ASN A 180 -4.69 4.77 11.13
CA ASN A 180 -6.14 4.96 11.00
C ASN A 180 -6.66 6.36 11.36
N ARG A 181 -5.81 7.28 11.84
CA ARG A 181 -6.27 8.61 12.27
C ARG A 181 -6.07 9.66 11.17
N ARG A 182 -7.14 10.07 10.47
CA ARG A 182 -7.15 11.43 9.88
C ARG A 182 -7.02 12.40 11.05
N GLN A 183 -6.20 13.45 10.91
CA GLN A 183 -6.07 14.53 11.89
C GLN A 183 -7.42 15.22 12.15
N LYS A 184 -8.33 14.59 12.89
CA LYS A 184 -9.38 15.29 13.59
C LYS A 184 -8.73 15.84 14.85
N HIS A 185 -8.54 17.16 14.86
CA HIS A 185 -8.18 17.92 16.05
C HIS A 185 -9.06 17.48 17.21
N GLY A 186 -8.46 17.13 18.34
CA GLY A 186 -9.21 17.00 19.58
C GLY A 186 -8.75 15.85 20.47
N ILE A 187 -8.62 16.22 21.72
CA ILE A 187 -8.37 15.44 22.95
C ILE A 187 -9.54 14.49 23.29
N ASP A 188 -10.37 14.14 22.30
CA ASP A 188 -11.59 13.34 22.45
C ASP A 188 -11.31 11.82 22.50
N GLY A 189 -10.03 11.43 22.51
CA GLY A 189 -9.57 10.04 22.38
C GLY A 189 -9.26 9.31 23.69
N LEU A 190 -9.34 9.95 24.85
CA LEU A 190 -8.98 9.30 26.13
C LEU A 190 -10.08 8.36 26.67
N ASN A 191 -11.32 8.47 26.16
CA ASN A 191 -12.47 7.66 26.62
C ASN A 191 -12.89 6.56 25.62
N LYS A 192 -12.12 6.32 24.55
CA LYS A 192 -12.42 5.29 23.54
C LYS A 192 -11.46 4.12 23.68
N MET A 193 -11.97 2.89 23.59
CA MET A 193 -11.13 1.70 23.42
C MET A 193 -10.31 1.81 22.13
N ALA A 194 -9.02 1.45 22.21
CA ALA A 194 -8.14 1.42 21.05
C ALA A 194 -8.73 0.50 19.96
N SER A 195 -8.75 1.01 18.74
CA SER A 195 -9.13 0.28 17.53
C SER A 195 -7.87 -0.15 16.78
N HIS A 196 -8.01 -1.08 15.82
CA HIS A 196 -6.91 -1.45 14.92
C HIS A 196 -6.28 -0.19 14.30
N GLY A 197 -4.95 -0.16 14.18
CA GLY A 197 -4.19 0.97 13.62
C GLY A 197 -4.08 2.24 14.48
N ASP A 198 -4.67 2.28 15.68
CA ASP A 198 -4.41 3.36 16.65
C ASP A 198 -2.99 3.28 17.22
N TRP A 199 -2.45 2.06 17.35
CA TRP A 199 -1.11 1.79 17.87
C TRP A 199 -0.41 0.75 16.99
N PRO A 200 -0.03 1.10 15.75
CA PRO A 200 0.52 0.15 14.80
C PRO A 200 1.87 -0.46 15.24
N TRP A 201 2.55 0.18 16.19
CA TRP A 201 3.78 -0.34 16.81
C TRP A 201 3.52 -1.26 18.02
N HIS A 202 2.29 -1.41 18.51
CA HIS A 202 2.03 -2.28 19.65
C HIS A 202 2.16 -3.75 19.25
N ALA A 203 2.93 -4.51 20.03
CA ALA A 203 3.16 -5.93 19.80
C ALA A 203 2.96 -6.71 21.10
N ILE A 204 2.57 -7.98 20.96
CA ILE A 204 2.32 -8.88 22.09
C ILE A 204 3.30 -10.06 22.02
N LEU A 205 3.97 -10.36 23.13
CA LEU A 205 4.93 -11.44 23.25
C LEU A 205 4.27 -12.65 23.94
N TYR A 206 4.28 -13.78 23.24
CA TYR A 206 3.78 -15.06 23.76
C TYR A 206 4.93 -16.04 24.01
N LYS A 207 4.84 -16.78 25.11
CA LYS A 207 5.69 -17.94 25.42
C LYS A 207 4.78 -19.15 25.60
N SER A 208 4.96 -20.17 24.76
CA SER A 208 4.13 -21.39 24.77
C SER A 208 2.63 -21.09 24.74
N GLY A 209 2.21 -20.12 23.90
CA GLY A 209 0.81 -19.71 23.76
C GLY A 209 0.25 -18.87 24.92
N THR A 210 1.06 -18.57 25.94
CA THR A 210 0.67 -17.71 27.06
C THR A 210 1.26 -16.32 26.88
N HIS A 211 0.46 -15.28 27.07
CA HIS A 211 0.94 -13.89 27.07
C HIS A 211 1.96 -13.71 28.20
N VAL A 212 3.10 -13.09 27.87
CA VAL A 212 4.16 -12.79 28.84
C VAL A 212 4.34 -11.31 29.02
N CYS A 213 4.44 -10.57 27.90
CA CYS A 213 4.74 -9.15 27.91
C CYS A 213 4.22 -8.48 26.65
N ASP A 214 4.22 -7.15 26.70
CA ASP A 214 3.98 -6.31 25.54
C ASP A 214 5.31 -5.75 25.01
N GLY A 215 5.27 -5.25 23.79
CA GLY A 215 6.40 -4.67 23.10
C GLY A 215 6.01 -3.51 22.21
N SER A 216 7.03 -2.77 21.76
CA SER A 216 6.89 -1.73 20.75
C SER A 216 7.81 -2.03 19.58
N LEU A 217 7.24 -2.12 18.38
CA LEU A 217 7.98 -2.23 17.13
C LEU A 217 8.75 -0.91 16.92
N ILE A 218 10.08 -1.01 16.77
CA ILE A 218 10.96 0.14 16.56
C ILE A 218 11.61 0.14 15.17
N SER A 219 11.55 -1.00 14.46
CA SER A 219 11.99 -1.18 13.07
C SER A 219 11.27 -2.40 12.48
N SER A 220 11.44 -2.67 11.18
CA SER A 220 10.86 -3.83 10.49
C SER A 220 11.26 -5.18 11.13
N GLU A 221 12.43 -5.23 11.78
CA GLU A 221 12.97 -6.46 12.37
C GLU A 221 13.28 -6.36 13.87
N TRP A 222 13.03 -5.21 14.50
CA TRP A 222 13.39 -4.97 15.90
C TRP A 222 12.20 -4.53 16.74
N LEU A 223 12.12 -5.12 17.93
CA LEU A 223 11.10 -4.86 18.93
C LEU A 223 11.76 -4.48 20.26
N LEU A 224 11.24 -3.43 20.89
CA LEU A 224 11.63 -2.97 22.21
C LEU A 224 10.67 -3.53 23.27
N THR A 225 11.20 -4.11 24.33
CA THR A 225 10.42 -4.60 25.49
C THR A 225 11.28 -4.56 26.76
N SER A 226 10.71 -4.91 27.90
CA SER A 226 11.45 -4.97 29.16
C SER A 226 12.33 -6.22 29.24
N ALA A 227 13.56 -6.08 29.73
CA ALA A 227 14.45 -7.22 29.97
C ALA A 227 13.86 -8.23 30.99
N SER A 228 13.02 -7.76 31.91
CA SER A 228 12.34 -8.62 32.91
C SER A 228 11.40 -9.66 32.26
N CYS A 229 10.95 -9.42 31.02
CA CYS A 229 10.12 -10.36 30.26
C CYS A 229 10.83 -11.69 29.94
N PHE A 230 12.16 -11.69 29.99
CA PHE A 230 13.00 -12.84 29.67
C PHE A 230 13.71 -13.41 30.90
N GLN A 231 13.40 -12.88 32.09
CA GLN A 231 13.87 -13.45 33.34
C GLN A 231 12.92 -14.59 33.72
N GLY A 232 13.32 -15.80 33.36
CA GLY A 232 12.76 -17.05 33.87
C GLY A 232 13.54 -17.52 35.08
#